data_AF-A0A840AQS7-F1
#
_entry.id   AF-A0A840AQS7-F1
#
_cell.length_a   1.000
_cell.length_b   1.000
_cell.length_c   1.000
_cell.angle_alpha   90.00
_cell.angle_beta   90.00
_cell.angle_gamma   90.00
#
_symmetry.space_group_name_H-M   'P 1'
#
loop_
_entity.id
_entity.type
_entity.pdbx_description
1 polymer ?
#
loop_
_entity_poly.entity_id
_entity_poly.type
_entity_poly.pdbx_seq_one_letter_code
_entity_poly.pdbx_strand_id
1 'polypeptide(L)'
;MPAHSDETVAAARRLYEEGVLSEAEIEQRTGMPRGTFRARATREGWVRPHAPTRAAAIRAADRVSLVARLFRSFERQIADLEKRFAAADGESDEKDARMLAVLAKTFETLNGLKAEEDRKKDVAVDLDTLRAELAKRLERLDPGGPEPGGGDRAAELG
;
A
#
# COMPACT_ATOMS: atom_id res chain seq x y z
N MET A 1 6.31 16.49 -23.76
CA MET A 1 5.88 15.26 -23.07
C MET A 1 4.78 14.63 -23.90
N PRO A 2 4.90 13.37 -24.33
CA PRO A 2 3.87 12.72 -25.13
C PRO A 2 2.54 12.70 -24.36
N ALA A 3 1.44 12.88 -25.09
CA ALA A 3 0.11 12.74 -24.51
C ALA A 3 -0.11 11.27 -24.11
N HIS A 4 -0.43 11.03 -22.84
CA HIS A 4 -0.93 9.72 -22.40
C HIS A 4 -2.35 9.51 -22.96
N SER A 5 -2.71 8.26 -23.27
CA SER A 5 -4.08 7.94 -23.70
C SER A 5 -5.09 8.29 -22.60
N ASP A 6 -6.33 8.57 -23.01
CA ASP A 6 -7.40 8.88 -22.06
C ASP A 6 -7.68 7.71 -21.10
N GLU A 7 -7.47 6.47 -21.56
CA GLU A 7 -7.56 5.28 -20.72
C GLU A 7 -6.49 5.27 -19.62
N THR A 8 -5.24 5.59 -19.95
CA THR A 8 -4.15 5.70 -18.96
C THR A 8 -4.43 6.81 -17.95
N VAL A 9 -4.98 7.94 -18.40
CA VAL A 9 -5.37 9.07 -17.53
C VAL A 9 -6.51 8.64 -16.59
N ALA A 10 -7.54 7.98 -17.10
CA ALA A 10 -8.67 7.51 -16.30
C ALA A 10 -8.25 6.43 -15.28
N ALA A 11 -7.33 5.53 -15.65
CA ALA A 11 -6.76 4.55 -14.73
C ALA A 11 -5.93 5.22 -13.62
N ALA A 12 -5.06 6.18 -13.98
CA ALA A 12 -4.26 6.94 -13.01
C ALA A 12 -5.14 7.74 -12.06
N ARG A 13 -6.20 8.39 -12.57
CA ARG A 13 -7.17 9.11 -11.75
C ARG A 13 -7.84 8.21 -10.73
N ARG A 14 -8.38 7.06 -11.17
CA ARG A 14 -9.04 6.09 -10.27
C ARG A 14 -8.13 5.64 -9.14
N LEU A 15 -6.90 5.21 -9.47
CA LEU A 15 -5.93 4.76 -8.46
C LEU A 15 -5.46 5.90 -7.54
N TYR A 16 -5.38 7.13 -8.06
CA TYR A 16 -5.05 8.31 -7.27
C TYR A 16 -6.15 8.66 -6.29
N GLU A 17 -7.41 8.66 -6.73
CA GLU A 17 -8.58 9.01 -5.91
C GLU A 17 -8.92 7.93 -4.87
N GLU A 18 -8.69 6.65 -5.19
CA GLU A 18 -8.76 5.54 -4.24
C GLU A 18 -7.78 5.74 -3.06
N GLY A 19 -6.63 6.37 -3.31
CA GLY A 19 -5.71 6.83 -2.28
C GLY A 19 -4.83 5.75 -1.65
N VAL A 20 -5.17 4.47 -1.80
CA VAL A 20 -4.50 3.32 -1.18
C VAL A 20 -3.06 3.13 -1.66
N LEU A 21 -2.82 3.26 -2.98
CA LEU A 21 -1.51 2.99 -3.58
C LEU A 21 -0.57 4.18 -3.47
N SER A 22 0.69 3.94 -3.17
CA SER A 22 1.71 4.99 -3.27
C SER A 22 1.81 5.53 -4.69
N GLU A 23 2.27 6.77 -4.82
CA GLU A 23 2.49 7.39 -6.13
C GLU A 23 3.48 6.61 -7.03
N ALA A 24 4.34 5.75 -6.46
CA ALA A 24 5.26 4.91 -7.25
C ALA A 24 4.50 3.74 -7.86
N GLU A 25 3.62 3.13 -7.07
CA GLU A 25 2.80 2.01 -7.53
C GLU A 25 1.81 2.46 -8.59
N ILE A 26 1.25 3.68 -8.47
CA ILE A 26 0.41 4.28 -9.51
C ILE A 26 1.20 4.43 -10.82
N GLU A 27 2.43 4.96 -10.75
CA GLU A 27 3.31 5.08 -11.92
C GLU A 27 3.63 3.72 -12.54
N GLN A 28 4.01 2.72 -11.74
CA GLN A 28 4.32 1.38 -12.23
C GLN A 28 3.10 0.71 -12.89
N ARG A 29 1.90 0.85 -12.32
CA ARG A 29 0.68 0.21 -12.83
C ARG A 29 0.13 0.88 -14.09
N THR A 30 0.29 2.19 -14.21
CA THR A 30 -0.32 2.97 -15.30
C THR A 30 0.68 3.35 -16.39
N GLY A 31 1.98 3.28 -16.10
CA GLY A 31 3.03 3.84 -16.95
C GLY A 31 3.02 5.37 -17.01
N MET A 32 2.16 6.05 -16.24
CA MET A 32 2.12 7.50 -16.18
C MET A 32 3.10 8.01 -15.13
N PRO A 33 4.09 8.86 -15.50
CA PRO A 33 5.03 9.43 -14.55
C PRO A 33 4.33 10.24 -13.45
N ARG A 34 4.87 10.16 -12.23
CA ARG A 34 4.40 10.89 -11.05
C ARG A 34 4.14 12.37 -11.27
N GLY A 35 5.08 13.06 -11.91
CA GLY A 35 4.94 14.50 -12.20
C GLY A 35 3.75 14.79 -13.11
N THR A 36 3.44 13.90 -14.04
CA THR A 36 2.37 14.08 -15.01
C THR A 36 0.99 13.95 -14.36
N PHE A 37 0.74 12.87 -13.60
CA PHE A 37 -0.56 12.74 -12.95
C PHE A 37 -0.74 13.73 -11.80
N ARG A 38 0.33 14.17 -11.12
CA ARG A 38 0.22 15.27 -10.12
C ARG A 38 -0.19 16.58 -10.76
N ALA A 39 0.44 16.97 -11.87
CA ALA A 39 0.08 18.18 -12.59
C ALA A 39 -1.37 18.13 -13.09
N ARG A 40 -1.83 16.95 -13.55
CA ARG A 40 -3.23 16.72 -13.90
C ARG A 40 -4.15 16.79 -12.69
N ALA A 41 -3.82 16.15 -11.58
CA ALA A 41 -4.59 16.19 -10.35
C ALA A 41 -4.83 17.64 -9.88
N THR A 42 -3.80 18.49 -9.93
CA THR A 42 -3.94 19.92 -9.61
C THR A 42 -4.83 20.66 -10.61
N ARG A 43 -4.65 20.42 -11.92
CA ARG A 43 -5.39 21.12 -12.97
C ARG A 43 -6.86 20.70 -13.06
N GLU A 44 -7.13 19.42 -12.81
CA GLU A 44 -8.42 18.75 -13.01
C GLU A 44 -9.12 18.46 -11.67
N GLY A 45 -8.54 18.87 -10.55
CA GLY A 45 -9.14 18.80 -9.22
C GLY A 45 -9.29 17.39 -8.65
N TRP A 46 -8.37 16.47 -8.95
CA TRP A 46 -8.43 15.12 -8.39
C TRP A 46 -8.11 15.14 -6.90
N VAL A 47 -8.92 14.44 -6.10
CA VAL A 47 -8.81 14.44 -4.63
C VAL A 47 -8.27 13.10 -4.16
N ARG A 48 -7.38 13.10 -3.16
CA ARG A 48 -6.77 11.88 -2.63
C ARG A 48 -7.03 11.73 -1.12
N PRO A 49 -8.23 11.31 -0.72
CA PRO A 49 -8.65 11.30 0.69
C PRO A 49 -7.86 10.32 1.56
N HIS A 50 -7.43 9.18 1.01
CA HIS A 50 -6.80 8.09 1.78
C HIS A 50 -5.28 7.98 1.55
N ALA A 51 -4.60 9.11 1.35
CA ALA A 51 -3.16 9.10 1.11
C ALA A 51 -2.37 8.42 2.26
N PRO A 52 -1.52 7.41 2.00
CA PRO A 52 -0.66 6.84 3.02
C PRO A 52 0.30 7.92 3.53
N THR A 53 0.52 7.93 4.83
CA THR A 53 1.48 8.84 5.45
C THR A 53 2.89 8.58 4.92
N ARG A 54 3.74 9.61 4.93
CA ARG A 54 5.14 9.50 4.50
C ARG A 54 5.88 8.36 5.22
N ALA A 55 5.63 8.20 6.52
CA ALA A 55 6.22 7.13 7.32
C ALA A 55 5.76 5.73 6.89
N ALA A 56 4.47 5.57 6.55
CA ALA A 56 3.95 4.31 6.03
C ALA A 56 4.55 3.98 4.65
N ALA A 57 4.70 4.97 3.77
CA ALA A 57 5.32 4.80 2.47
C ALA A 57 6.79 4.38 2.55
N ILE A 58 7.58 4.99 3.46
CA ILE A 58 8.98 4.59 3.70
C ILE A 58 9.07 3.15 4.19
N ARG A 59 8.25 2.77 5.19
CA ARG A 59 8.21 1.40 5.70
C ARG A 59 7.87 0.37 4.62
N ALA A 60 6.94 0.68 3.73
CA ALA A 60 6.60 -0.18 2.60
C ALA A 60 7.80 -0.36 1.65
N ALA A 61 8.51 0.72 1.33
CA ALA A 61 9.70 0.68 0.48
C ALA A 61 10.85 -0.13 1.11
N ASP A 62 11.09 0.05 2.41
CA ASP A 62 12.10 -0.71 3.16
C ASP A 62 11.79 -2.21 3.16
N ARG A 63 10.51 -2.56 3.31
CA ARG A 63 10.04 -3.95 3.24
C ARG A 63 10.32 -4.57 1.87
N VAL A 64 10.02 -3.87 0.79
CA VAL A 64 10.32 -4.34 -0.59
C VAL A 64 11.82 -4.56 -0.78
N SER A 65 12.64 -3.63 -0.29
CA SER A 65 14.11 -3.75 -0.38
C SER A 65 14.64 -4.96 0.40
N LEU A 66 14.13 -5.19 1.62
CA LEU A 66 14.48 -6.35 2.44
C LEU A 66 14.12 -7.66 1.73
N VAL A 67 12.90 -7.75 1.21
CA VAL A 67 12.42 -8.93 0.48
C VAL A 67 13.28 -9.19 -0.76
N ALA A 68 13.58 -8.16 -1.56
CA ALA A 68 14.44 -8.29 -2.73
C ALA A 68 15.86 -8.76 -2.37
N ARG A 69 16.43 -8.26 -1.26
CA ARG A 69 17.73 -8.74 -0.76
C ARG A 69 17.69 -10.20 -0.34
N LEU A 70 16.61 -10.61 0.32
CA LEU A 70 16.42 -11.98 0.77
C LEU A 70 16.30 -12.95 -0.42
N PHE A 71 15.50 -12.61 -1.43
CA PHE A 71 15.41 -13.38 -2.68
C PHE A 71 16.77 -13.52 -3.38
N ARG A 72 17.53 -12.43 -3.52
CA ARG A 72 18.88 -12.50 -4.08
C ARG A 72 19.82 -13.40 -3.28
N SER A 73 19.68 -13.40 -1.95
CA SER A 73 20.46 -14.31 -1.09
C SER A 73 20.08 -15.77 -1.34
N PHE A 74 18.79 -16.05 -1.54
CA PHE A 74 18.32 -17.39 -1.86
C PHE A 74 18.76 -17.86 -3.24
N GLU A 75 18.66 -17.03 -4.26
CA GLU A 75 19.16 -17.36 -5.61
C GLU A 75 20.65 -17.74 -5.57
N ARG A 76 21.46 -17.02 -4.78
CA ARG A 76 22.87 -17.38 -4.57
C ARG A 76 23.03 -18.74 -3.89
N GLN A 77 22.25 -19.02 -2.85
CA GLN A 77 22.29 -20.31 -2.14
C GLN A 77 21.88 -21.48 -3.05
N ILE A 78 20.88 -21.29 -3.91
CA ILE A 78 20.47 -22.27 -4.91
C ILE A 78 21.58 -22.48 -5.93
N ALA A 79 22.17 -21.42 -6.46
CA ALA A 79 23.28 -21.54 -7.42
C ALA A 79 24.50 -22.26 -6.82
N ASP A 80 24.81 -22.03 -5.54
CA ASP A 80 25.90 -22.73 -4.84
C ASP A 80 25.56 -24.20 -4.54
N LEU A 81 24.28 -24.52 -4.34
CA LEU A 81 23.80 -25.89 -4.27
C LEU A 81 23.95 -26.60 -5.61
N GLU A 82 23.44 -26.01 -6.69
CA GLU A 82 23.51 -26.56 -8.05
C GLU A 82 24.96 -26.87 -8.46
N LYS A 83 25.90 -25.97 -8.15
CA LYS A 83 27.34 -26.21 -8.40
C LYS A 83 27.89 -27.39 -7.61
N ARG A 84 27.49 -27.57 -6.35
CA ARG A 84 27.93 -28.68 -5.52
C ARG A 84 27.34 -30.01 -6.00
N PHE A 85 26.06 -30.00 -6.38
CA PHE A 85 25.41 -31.15 -7.01
C PHE A 85 26.02 -31.53 -8.37
N ALA A 86 26.47 -30.54 -9.15
CA ALA A 86 27.17 -30.82 -10.41
C ALA A 86 28.60 -31.37 -10.20
N ALA A 87 29.20 -31.11 -9.04
CA ALA A 87 30.57 -31.51 -8.72
C ALA A 87 30.66 -32.85 -7.95
N ALA A 88 29.62 -33.21 -7.20
CA ALA A 88 29.48 -34.52 -6.58
C ALA A 88 28.60 -35.38 -7.49
N ASP A 89 29.13 -36.46 -8.08
CA ASP A 89 28.44 -37.41 -8.98
C ASP A 89 27.17 -38.06 -8.35
N GLY A 90 26.12 -37.29 -8.10
CA GLY A 90 24.82 -37.76 -7.64
C GLY A 90 24.67 -38.09 -6.15
N GLU A 91 25.71 -37.95 -5.31
CA GLU A 91 25.55 -38.17 -3.86
C GLU A 91 24.98 -36.92 -3.19
N SER A 92 23.65 -36.83 -3.16
CA SER A 92 22.90 -35.78 -2.46
C SER A 92 23.15 -35.88 -0.96
N ASP A 93 23.95 -34.96 -0.40
CA ASP A 93 24.22 -34.92 1.04
C ASP A 93 22.91 -34.57 1.80
N GLU A 94 22.64 -35.25 2.92
CA GLU A 94 21.44 -35.05 3.75
C GLU A 94 21.29 -33.59 4.22
N LYS A 95 22.43 -32.88 4.29
CA LYS A 95 22.52 -31.44 4.59
C LYS A 95 21.83 -30.57 3.53
N ASP A 96 21.92 -30.94 2.26
CA ASP A 96 21.36 -30.14 1.17
C ASP A 96 19.83 -30.29 1.12
N ALA A 97 19.31 -31.50 1.38
CA ALA A 97 17.87 -31.72 1.56
C ALA A 97 17.29 -30.95 2.76
N ARG A 98 18.01 -30.93 3.89
CA ARG A 98 17.61 -30.12 5.06
C ARG A 98 17.61 -28.62 4.76
N MET A 99 18.61 -28.14 4.02
CA MET A 99 18.66 -26.73 3.63
C MET A 99 17.49 -26.36 2.70
N LEU A 100 17.16 -27.20 1.71
CA LEU A 100 15.98 -27.01 0.86
C LEU A 100 14.67 -26.98 1.67
N ALA A 101 14.54 -27.86 2.67
CA ALA A 101 13.37 -27.85 3.57
C ALA A 101 13.26 -26.56 4.38
N VAL A 102 14.38 -26.01 4.88
CA VAL A 102 14.40 -24.72 5.59
C VAL A 102 14.04 -23.57 4.65
N LEU A 103 14.50 -23.60 3.40
CA LEU A 103 14.17 -22.60 2.39
C LEU A 103 12.67 -22.61 2.07
N ALA A 104 12.09 -23.79 1.85
CA ALA A 104 10.65 -23.95 1.61
C ALA A 104 9.81 -23.43 2.79
N LYS A 105 10.19 -23.78 4.03
CA LYS A 105 9.56 -23.29 5.27
C LYS A 105 9.63 -21.76 5.38
N THR A 106 10.75 -21.17 4.98
CA THR A 106 10.94 -19.71 5.01
C THR A 106 10.03 -19.04 3.98
N PHE A 107 9.87 -19.63 2.79
CA PHE A 107 8.95 -19.14 1.78
C PHE A 107 7.49 -19.21 2.24
N GLU A 108 7.08 -20.32 2.86
CA GLU A 108 5.75 -20.46 3.49
C GLU A 108 5.51 -19.36 4.54
N THR A 109 6.51 -19.10 5.39
CA THR A 109 6.42 -18.08 6.45
C THR A 109 6.27 -16.68 5.85
N LEU A 110 7.06 -16.35 4.82
CA LEU A 110 6.98 -15.06 4.15
C LEU A 110 5.64 -14.86 3.43
N ASN A 111 5.11 -15.90 2.78
CA ASN A 111 3.77 -15.88 2.19
C ASN A 111 2.69 -15.71 3.26
N GLY A 112 2.81 -16.38 4.40
CA GLY A 112 1.91 -16.22 5.53
C GLY A 112 1.89 -14.79 6.07
N LEU A 113 3.07 -14.17 6.23
CA LEU A 113 3.19 -12.78 6.68
C LEU A 113 2.60 -11.78 5.67
N LYS A 114 2.72 -12.04 4.36
CA LYS A 114 2.09 -11.23 3.31
C LYS A 114 0.56 -11.36 3.37
N ALA A 115 0.04 -12.58 3.50
CA ALA A 115 -1.40 -12.84 3.60
C ALA A 115 -2.03 -12.24 4.87
N GLU A 116 -1.30 -12.21 5.99
CA GLU A 116 -1.71 -11.49 7.21
C GLU A 116 -1.73 -9.97 7.02
N GLU A 117 -0.76 -9.41 6.28
CA GLU A 117 -0.72 -7.98 5.97
C GLU A 117 -1.87 -7.57 5.05
N ASP A 118 -2.17 -8.39 4.04
CA ASP A 118 -3.29 -8.16 3.13
C ASP A 118 -4.64 -8.27 3.88
N ARG A 119 -4.83 -9.29 4.74
CA ARG A 119 -6.02 -9.38 5.61
C ARG A 119 -6.18 -8.18 6.54
N LYS A 120 -5.09 -7.69 7.13
CA LYS A 120 -5.14 -6.49 8.00
C LYS A 120 -5.52 -5.24 7.24
N LYS A 121 -5.09 -5.11 5.97
CA LYS A 121 -5.54 -4.02 5.09
C LYS A 121 -7.03 -4.14 4.78
N ASP A 122 -7.51 -5.33 4.44
CA ASP A 122 -8.94 -5.54 4.16
C ASP A 122 -9.82 -5.20 5.37
N VAL A 123 -9.43 -5.63 6.58
CA VAL A 123 -10.15 -5.30 7.82
C VAL A 123 -10.06 -3.80 8.16
N ALA A 124 -8.93 -3.14 7.89
CA ALA A 124 -8.82 -1.69 8.09
C ALA A 124 -9.73 -0.90 7.15
N VAL A 125 -9.82 -1.32 5.87
CA VAL A 125 -10.74 -0.74 4.87
C VAL A 125 -12.21 -0.95 5.26
N ASP A 126 -12.55 -2.13 5.80
CA ASP A 126 -13.89 -2.42 6.31
C ASP A 126 -14.24 -1.58 7.56
N LEU A 127 -13.30 -1.43 8.49
CA LEU A 127 -13.48 -0.56 9.67
C LEU A 127 -13.71 0.90 9.30
N ASP A 128 -13.05 1.41 8.26
CA ASP A 128 -13.29 2.76 7.77
C ASP A 128 -14.69 2.91 7.15
N THR A 129 -15.17 1.87 6.47
CA THR A 129 -16.54 1.80 5.96
C THR A 129 -17.57 1.79 7.10
N LEU A 130 -17.34 0.96 8.13
CA LEU A 130 -18.13 0.91 9.35
C LEU A 130 -18.14 2.25 10.10
N ARG A 131 -16.99 2.93 10.19
CA ARG A 131 -16.90 4.28 10.78
C ARG A 131 -17.72 5.31 10.01
N ALA A 132 -17.66 5.29 8.68
CA ALA A 132 -18.45 6.19 7.84
C ALA A 132 -19.97 5.94 7.98
N GLU A 133 -20.38 4.66 8.05
CA GLU A 133 -21.78 4.33 8.32
C GLU A 133 -22.24 4.77 9.71
N LEU A 134 -21.39 4.59 10.73
CA LEU A 134 -21.69 5.03 12.09
C LEU A 134 -21.81 6.55 12.17
N ALA A 135 -20.92 7.31 11.53
CA ALA A 135 -20.99 8.77 11.45
C ALA A 135 -22.32 9.23 10.82
N LYS A 136 -22.70 8.63 9.68
CA LYS A 136 -23.97 8.92 9.00
C LYS A 136 -25.19 8.58 9.85
N ARG A 137 -25.13 7.51 10.65
CA ARG A 137 -26.21 7.14 11.58
C ARG A 137 -26.29 8.11 12.77
N LEU A 138 -25.16 8.60 13.27
CA LEU A 138 -25.11 9.60 14.34
C LEU A 138 -25.67 10.95 13.88
N GLU A 139 -25.31 11.42 12.68
CA GLU A 139 -25.90 12.64 12.07
C GLU A 139 -27.42 12.54 11.90
N ARG A 140 -27.93 11.35 11.60
CA ARG A 140 -29.38 11.12 11.47
C ARG A 140 -30.11 11.10 12.82
N LEU A 141 -29.40 10.75 13.90
CA LEU A 141 -29.97 10.67 15.25
C LEU A 141 -29.78 11.96 16.05
N ASP A 142 -28.90 12.86 15.61
CA ASP A 142 -28.73 14.20 16.17
C ASP A 142 -29.06 15.30 15.14
N PRO A 143 -30.35 15.59 14.89
CA PRO A 143 -30.75 16.82 14.19
C PRO A 143 -30.69 18.07 15.10
N GLY A 144 -30.07 18.02 16.29
CA GLY A 144 -30.16 19.10 17.28
C GLY A 144 -29.05 19.12 18.35
N GLY A 145 -27.81 19.39 17.93
CA GLY A 145 -26.73 19.87 18.80
C GLY A 145 -26.62 21.40 18.72
N PRO A 146 -26.29 22.10 19.83
CA PRO A 146 -26.79 23.44 20.16
C PRO A 146 -26.41 24.51 19.14
N GLU A 147 -27.44 25.19 18.61
CA GLU A 147 -27.33 26.50 17.99
C GLU A 147 -26.47 27.42 18.87
N PRO A 148 -25.45 28.12 18.32
CA PRO A 148 -24.81 29.23 19.02
C PRO A 148 -25.83 30.37 19.12
N GLY A 149 -26.68 30.27 20.15
CA GLY A 149 -27.68 31.26 20.49
C GLY A 149 -27.02 32.61 20.70
N GLY A 150 -27.53 33.60 19.96
CA GLY A 150 -27.08 34.98 19.95
C GLY A 150 -26.95 35.56 21.35
N GLY A 151 -25.72 35.96 21.68
CA GLY A 151 -25.41 36.89 22.74
C GLY A 151 -25.03 38.25 22.16
N ASP A 152 -25.85 38.79 21.26
CA ASP A 152 -25.81 40.22 20.97
C ASP A 152 -26.60 40.95 22.05
N ARG A 153 -25.89 41.54 23.00
CA ARG A 153 -26.25 42.77 23.73
C ARG A 153 -25.11 43.17 24.65
N ALA A 154 -24.30 44.11 24.18
CA ALA A 154 -23.98 45.37 24.87
C ALA A 154 -22.67 45.97 24.31
N ALA A 155 -22.74 46.48 23.09
CA ALA A 155 -21.97 47.64 22.70
C ALA A 155 -22.99 48.70 22.27
N GLU A 156 -23.24 49.68 23.14
CA GLU A 156 -23.22 51.12 22.79
C GLU A 156 -23.91 52.02 23.85
N LEU A 157 -23.14 53.03 24.29
CA LEU A 157 -23.50 54.41 24.62
C LEU A 157 -24.13 54.74 25.99
N GLY A 158 -23.34 55.48 26.80
CA GLY A 158 -23.74 56.16 28.03
C GLY A 158 -22.54 56.51 28.90
#